data_AF-A0A964TZU7-F1
#
_entry.id   AF-A0A964TZU7-F1
#
_cell.length_a   1.000
_cell.length_b   1.000
_cell.length_c   1.000
_cell.angle_alpha   90.00
_cell.angle_beta   90.00
_cell.angle_gamma   90.00
#
_symmetry.space_group_name_H-M   'P 1'
#
loop_
_entity.id
_entity.type
_entity.pdbx_description
1 polymer ?
#
loop_
_entity_poly.entity_id
_entity_poly.type
_entity_poly.pdbx_seq_one_letter_code
_entity_poly.pdbx_strand_id
1 'polypeptide(L)' 'MLFKVVVGFLLFMIVMGAVQKWLNPKHRTPLDRMRSAKLPKPRKCKTCGRFLLGQDDCTCKDR' A
#
# COMPACT_ATOMS: atom_id res chain seq x y z
N MET A 1 -20.31 9.89 32.54
CA MET A 1 -19.66 8.58 32.81
C MET A 1 -19.28 7.85 31.53
N LEU A 2 -20.21 7.65 30.59
CA LEU A 2 -19.99 6.94 29.33
C LEU A 2 -18.82 7.52 28.50
N PHE A 3 -18.73 8.84 28.35
CA PHE A 3 -17.64 9.49 27.60
C PHE A 3 -16.25 9.15 28.14
N LYS A 4 -16.06 9.15 29.46
CA LYS A 4 -14.78 8.76 30.09
C LYS A 4 -14.42 7.29 29.80
N VAL A 5 -15.43 6.41 29.77
CA VAL A 5 -15.22 4.98 29.45
C VAL A 5 -14.85 4.80 27.98
N VAL A 6 -15.56 5.48 27.07
CA VAL A 6 -15.27 5.43 25.62
C VAL A 6 -13.87 5.98 25.32
N VAL A 7 -13.52 7.13 25.91
CA VAL A 7 -12.19 7.73 25.75
C VAL A 7 -11.10 6.82 26.33
N GLY A 8 -11.33 6.24 27.51
CA GLY A 8 -10.39 5.29 28.11
C GLY A 8 -10.18 4.05 27.24
N PHE A 9 -11.25 3.50 26.67
CA PHE A 9 -11.18 2.33 25.78
C PHE A 9 -10.41 2.64 24.48
N LEU A 10 -10.66 3.80 23.87
CA LEU A 10 -9.93 4.24 22.68
C LEU A 10 -8.45 4.43 22.96
N LEU A 11 -8.10 5.07 24.08
CA LEU A 11 -6.71 5.22 24.51
C LEU A 11 -6.04 3.84 24.72
N PHE A 12 -6.75 2.91 25.35
CA PHE A 12 -6.25 1.55 25.56
C PHE A 12 -5.96 0.85 24.23
N MET A 13 -6.85 0.94 23.24
CA MET A 13 -6.62 0.37 21.91
C MET A 13 -5.38 0.96 21.22
N ILE A 14 -5.19 2.28 21.31
CA ILE A 14 -4.03 2.95 20.72
C ILE A 14 -2.73 2.47 21.37
N VAL A 15 -2.68 2.41 22.70
CA VAL A 15 -1.50 1.95 23.45
C VAL A 15 -1.19 0.49 23.11
N MET A 16 -2.19 -0.39 23.13
CA MET A 16 -2.01 -1.80 22.79
C MET A 16 -1.50 -1.98 21.35
N GLY A 17 -2.06 -1.24 20.39
CA GLY A 17 -1.59 -1.26 19.01
C GLY A 17 -0.13 -0.79 18.87
N ALA A 18 0.27 0.25 19.60
CA ALA A 18 1.65 0.74 19.61
C ALA A 18 2.62 -0.28 20.23
N VAL A 19 2.24 -0.90 21.36
CA VAL A 19 3.03 -1.93 22.04
C VAL A 19 3.21 -3.16 21.14
N GLN A 20 2.14 -3.64 20.50
CA GLN A 20 2.22 -4.76 19.55
C GLN A 20 3.12 -4.45 18.35
N LYS A 21 3.05 -3.22 17.82
CA LYS A 21 3.92 -2.77 16.72
C LYS A 21 5.39 -2.68 17.14
N TRP A 22 5.66 -2.29 18.39
CA TRP A 22 7.00 -2.20 18.92
C TRP A 22 7.62 -3.57 19.19
N LEU A 23 6.83 -4.51 19.74
CA LEU A 23 7.25 -5.90 20.00
C LEU A 23 7.45 -6.71 18.72
N ASN A 24 6.65 -6.45 17.67
CA ASN A 24 6.74 -7.20 16.42
C ASN A 24 6.77 -6.29 15.19
N PRO A 25 7.86 -5.53 14.97
CA PRO A 25 7.96 -4.52 13.92
C PRO A 25 7.94 -5.11 12.50
N LYS A 26 8.19 -6.42 12.35
CA LYS A 26 8.14 -7.12 11.06
C LYS A 26 6.75 -7.70 10.74
N HIS A 27 5.78 -7.59 11.64
CA HIS A 27 4.43 -8.09 11.39
C HIS A 27 3.75 -7.20 10.36
N ARG A 28 3.73 -7.66 9.10
CA ARG A 28 3.09 -6.97 7.99
C ARG A 28 1.58 -7.05 8.18
N THR A 29 0.94 -5.91 8.38
CA THR A 29 -0.52 -5.85 8.41
C THR A 29 -1.08 -6.29 7.04
N PRO A 30 -2.31 -6.81 6.97
CA PRO A 30 -2.96 -7.11 5.70
C PRO A 30 -3.02 -5.87 4.78
N LEU A 31 -3.13 -4.66 5.36
CA LEU A 31 -3.04 -3.39 4.61
C LEU A 31 -1.64 -3.15 4.03
N ASP A 32 -0.58 -3.42 4.78
CA ASP A 32 0.80 -3.38 4.27
C ASP A 32 1.01 -4.37 3.14
N ARG A 33 0.41 -5.56 3.20
CA ARG A 33 0.49 -6.57 2.14
C ARG A 33 -0.20 -6.12 0.86
N MET A 34 -1.37 -5.49 0.98
CA MET A 34 -2.06 -4.88 -0.16
C MET A 34 -1.27 -3.70 -0.75
N ARG A 35 -0.67 -2.85 0.10
CA ARG A 35 0.19 -1.75 -0.37
C ARG A 35 1.51 -2.23 -0.98
N SER A 36 2.00 -3.38 -0.52
CA SER A 36 3.21 -4.03 -1.03
C SER A 36 2.97 -4.83 -2.31
N ALA A 37 1.72 -5.08 -2.70
CA ALA A 37 1.38 -5.55 -4.03
C ALA A 37 1.69 -4.43 -5.02
N LYS A 38 2.98 -4.29 -5.35
CA LYS A 38 3.44 -3.39 -6.41
C LYS A 38 2.71 -3.81 -7.66
N LEU A 39 1.90 -2.89 -8.22
CA LEU A 39 1.37 -3.08 -9.55
C LEU A 39 2.55 -3.42 -10.48
N PRO A 40 2.38 -4.40 -11.39
CA PRO A 40 3.44 -4.77 -12.31
C PRO A 40 3.95 -3.51 -13.00
N LYS A 41 5.28 -3.32 -13.02
CA LYS A 41 5.88 -2.16 -13.70
C LYS A 41 5.39 -2.18 -15.15
N PRO A 42 4.79 -1.09 -15.66
CA PRO A 42 4.30 -1.07 -17.03
C PRO A 42 5.47 -1.32 -17.98
N ARG A 43 5.28 -2.22 -18.94
CA ARG A 43 6.28 -2.51 -19.97
C ARG A 43 6.50 -1.25 -20.80
N LYS A 44 7.73 -0.98 -21.23
CA LYS A 44 8.05 0.12 -22.15
C LYS A 44 8.28 -0.44 -23.54
N CYS A 45 7.80 0.25 -24.56
CA CYS A 45 8.13 -0.04 -25.94
C CYS A 45 9.63 0.19 -26.18
N LYS A 46 10.33 -0.79 -26.76
CA LYS A 46 11.77 -0.67 -27.06
C LYS A 46 12.08 0.36 -28.16
N THR A 47 11.13 0.58 -29.07
CA THR A 47 11.31 1.43 -30.26
C THR A 47 11.25 2.92 -29.94
N CYS A 48 10.29 3.35 -29.11
CA CYS A 48 10.09 4.77 -28.79
C CYS A 48 10.04 5.10 -27.28
N GLY A 49 10.27 4.11 -26.40
CA GLY A 49 10.35 4.31 -24.94
C GLY A 49 9.01 4.61 -24.24
N ARG A 50 7.89 4.66 -24.97
CA ARG A 50 6.55 4.89 -24.41
C ARG A 50 6.07 3.72 -23.55
N PHE A 51 5.27 4.00 -22.53
CA PHE A 51 4.67 2.97 -21.69
C PHE A 51 3.53 2.25 -22.42
N LEU A 52 3.58 0.92 -22.42
CA LEU A 52 2.54 0.02 -22.94
C LEU A 52 1.49 -0.16 -21.83
N LEU A 53 0.59 0.80 -21.73
CA LEU A 53 -0.52 0.80 -20.78
C LEU A 53 -1.77 0.28 -21.49
N GLY A 54 -2.12 -1.00 -21.26
CA GLY A 54 -3.33 -1.62 -21.81
C GLY A 54 -3.29 -1.90 -23.32
N GLN A 55 -2.11 -1.83 -23.94
CA GLN A 55 -1.88 -2.18 -25.34
C GLN A 55 -0.74 -3.20 -25.41
N ASP A 56 -0.93 -4.27 -26.17
CA ASP A 56 0.12 -5.25 -26.43
C ASP A 56 1.09 -4.76 -27.53
N ASP A 57 0.61 -3.90 -28.42
CA ASP A 57 1.37 -3.39 -29.56
C ASP A 57 2.00 -2.01 -29.31
N CYS A 58 3.21 -1.84 -29.84
CA CYS A 58 3.94 -0.58 -29.83
C CYS A 58 3.34 0.43 -30.85
N THR A 59 2.37 1.25 -30.43
CA THR A 59 1.83 2.36 -31.23
C THR A 59 2.73 3.59 -31.19
N CYS A 60 3.95 3.44 -31.72
CA CYS A 60 4.85 4.57 -31.96
C CYS A 60 4.40 5.24 -33.28
N LYS A 61 3.49 6.22 -33.20
CA LYS A 61 3.09 7.02 -34.37
C LYS A 61 4.34 7.68 -34.97
N ASP A 62 4.52 7.50 -36.27
CA ASP A 62 5.69 7.82 -37.10
C ASP A 62 6.44 9.09 -36.72
N ARG A 63 7.76 8.99 -36.83
CA ARG A 63 8.69 10.11 -36.77
C ARG A 63 8.72 10.83 -38.12
#